data_AF-A0A4Q5QDE4-F1
#
_entry.id   AF-A0A4Q5QDE4-F1
#
_cell.length_a   1.000
_cell.length_b   1.000
_cell.length_c   1.000
_cell.angle_alpha   90.00
_cell.angle_beta   90.00
_cell.angle_gamma   90.00
#
_symmetry.space_group_name_H-M   'P 1'
#
loop_
_entity.id
_entity.type
_entity.pdbx_description
1 polymer ?
#
loop_
_entity_poly.entity_id
_entity_poly.type
_entity_poly.pdbx_seq_one_letter_code
_entity_poly.pdbx_strand_id
1 'polypeptide(L)'
;MRRTVLLALALTSVPAVLAAQIGKPHYEPWGLELKNMDRSVKPGDDFYAFAVGTWLRDHPIPADKAGAGYNYDLPDEIETQVRRIVEDAADTPTTPTAKKVGDFYAAWMDEQAIEGRGLTPLKPRLARIDAVRTRLQLIQLMMRPGYPSPVNIVISNDADDPTRYMVDAGQARLGLPTRDYYLLTGEKYDAIRRA
;
A
#
# COMPACT_ATOMS: atom_id res chain seq x y z
N MET A 1 13.40 77.94 -6.87
CA MET A 1 12.42 77.10 -6.12
C MET A 1 11.80 76.09 -7.08
N ARG A 2 12.12 74.80 -6.93
CA ARG A 2 11.27 73.66 -7.32
C ARG A 2 11.88 72.35 -6.80
N ARG A 3 11.17 71.73 -5.86
CA ARG A 3 11.38 70.40 -5.26
C ARG A 3 10.68 69.36 -6.14
N THR A 4 11.28 68.19 -6.36
CA THR A 4 10.60 66.87 -6.51
C THR A 4 11.65 65.76 -6.66
N VAL A 5 11.96 64.98 -5.61
CA VAL A 5 11.33 63.73 -5.10
C VAL A 5 11.80 62.49 -5.87
N LEU A 6 12.67 61.71 -5.19
CA LEU A 6 13.10 60.36 -5.55
C LEU A 6 12.01 59.36 -5.16
N LEU A 7 11.54 58.55 -6.11
CA LEU A 7 10.61 57.44 -5.87
C LEU A 7 11.41 56.15 -5.63
N ALA A 8 11.31 55.59 -4.43
CA ALA A 8 11.87 54.29 -4.08
C ALA A 8 10.93 53.17 -4.58
N LEU A 9 11.46 52.24 -5.37
CA LEU A 9 10.76 51.06 -5.85
C LEU A 9 10.85 49.96 -4.79
N ALA A 10 9.78 49.73 -4.04
CA ALA A 10 9.67 48.58 -3.14
C ALA A 10 9.14 47.38 -3.94
N LEU A 11 9.98 46.37 -4.19
CA LEU A 11 9.55 45.06 -4.68
C LEU A 11 8.91 44.30 -3.51
N THR A 12 7.59 44.21 -3.50
CA THR A 12 6.87 43.26 -2.65
C THR A 12 6.84 41.90 -3.34
N SER A 13 7.62 40.95 -2.82
CA SER A 13 7.52 39.54 -3.20
C SER A 13 6.23 38.96 -2.62
N VAL A 14 5.22 38.74 -3.47
CA VAL A 14 4.02 37.98 -3.10
C VAL A 14 4.42 36.49 -3.09
N PRO A 15 4.31 35.78 -1.97
CA PRO A 15 4.46 34.33 -1.98
C PRO A 15 3.31 33.75 -2.79
N ALA A 16 3.64 33.09 -3.91
CA ALA A 16 2.68 32.31 -4.66
C ALA A 16 2.22 31.14 -3.78
N VAL A 17 1.11 31.33 -3.08
CA VAL A 17 0.34 30.21 -2.55
C VAL A 17 -0.11 29.44 -3.78
N LEU A 18 0.46 28.24 -3.96
CA LEU A 18 0.03 27.30 -4.98
C LEU A 18 -1.41 26.91 -4.62
N ALA A 19 -2.38 27.66 -5.14
CA ALA A 19 -3.78 27.29 -5.05
C ALA A 19 -3.88 25.93 -5.76
N ALA A 20 -4.15 24.87 -5.00
CA ALA A 20 -4.47 23.58 -5.57
C ALA A 20 -5.57 23.82 -6.61
N GLN A 21 -5.28 23.53 -7.88
CA GLN A 21 -6.30 23.53 -8.91
C GLN A 21 -7.34 22.49 -8.49
N ILE A 22 -8.50 22.95 -8.04
CA ILE A 22 -9.64 22.07 -7.82
C ILE A 22 -10.05 21.59 -9.21
N GLY A 23 -9.58 20.39 -9.57
CA GLY A 23 -9.95 19.73 -10.81
C GLY A 23 -11.47 19.55 -10.89
N LYS A 24 -11.97 19.30 -12.10
CA LYS A 24 -13.38 18.91 -12.26
C LYS A 24 -13.63 17.65 -11.42
N PRO A 25 -14.75 17.57 -10.68
CA PRO A 25 -15.13 16.34 -9.99
C PRO A 25 -15.15 15.16 -10.96
N HIS A 26 -14.64 14.02 -10.52
CA HIS A 26 -14.64 12.79 -11.33
C HIS A 26 -16.08 12.31 -11.62
N TYR A 27 -16.99 12.54 -10.68
CA TYR A 27 -18.42 12.27 -10.81
C TYR A 27 -19.21 13.56 -11.07
N GLU A 28 -20.37 13.44 -11.71
CA GLU A 28 -21.30 14.55 -11.90
C GLU A 28 -21.66 15.25 -10.56
N PRO A 29 -22.18 16.49 -10.55
CA PRO A 29 -22.31 17.33 -9.34
C PRO A 29 -23.05 16.71 -8.16
N TRP A 30 -23.88 15.70 -8.40
CA TRP A 30 -24.67 14.97 -7.41
C TRP A 30 -23.99 13.69 -6.91
N GLY A 31 -22.77 13.39 -7.39
CA GLY A 31 -21.86 12.40 -6.84
C GLY A 31 -22.19 10.94 -7.13
N LEU A 32 -23.09 10.64 -8.07
CA LEU A 32 -23.29 9.27 -8.53
C LEU A 32 -23.07 9.17 -10.05
N GLU A 33 -23.09 7.93 -10.54
CA GLU A 33 -22.84 7.62 -11.93
C GLU A 33 -24.05 6.84 -12.47
N LEU A 34 -24.96 7.54 -13.18
CA LEU A 34 -26.22 6.93 -13.62
C LEU A 34 -26.00 5.97 -14.79
N LYS A 35 -24.87 6.08 -15.51
CA LYS A 35 -24.59 5.20 -16.66
C LYS A 35 -24.36 3.74 -16.22
N ASN A 36 -23.97 3.55 -14.97
CA ASN A 36 -23.69 2.23 -14.37
C ASN A 36 -24.97 1.48 -13.97
N MET A 37 -26.11 2.16 -13.94
CA MET A 37 -27.39 1.58 -13.54
C MET A 37 -27.96 0.67 -14.63
N ASP A 38 -28.55 -0.45 -14.22
CA ASP A 38 -29.37 -1.29 -15.09
C ASP A 38 -30.84 -1.01 -14.85
N ARG A 39 -31.43 -0.16 -15.71
CA ARG A 39 -32.83 0.24 -15.61
C ARG A 39 -33.82 -0.85 -16.06
N SER A 40 -33.35 -2.00 -16.52
CA SER A 40 -34.22 -3.16 -16.79
C SER A 40 -34.61 -3.90 -15.51
N VAL A 41 -33.84 -3.76 -14.43
CA VAL A 41 -34.12 -4.31 -13.10
C VAL A 41 -34.94 -3.30 -12.30
N LYS A 42 -36.01 -3.73 -11.63
CA LYS A 42 -36.74 -2.84 -10.73
C LYS A 42 -35.93 -2.65 -9.44
N PRO A 43 -35.76 -1.43 -8.93
CA PRO A 43 -34.98 -1.17 -7.71
C PRO A 43 -35.52 -1.90 -6.46
N GLY A 44 -36.81 -2.25 -6.44
CA GLY A 44 -37.40 -3.00 -5.33
C GLY A 44 -37.16 -4.51 -5.38
N ASP A 45 -36.78 -5.06 -6.53
CA ASP A 45 -36.52 -6.49 -6.71
C ASP A 45 -35.05 -6.81 -6.36
N ASP A 46 -34.13 -6.02 -6.91
CA ASP A 46 -32.71 -6.07 -6.59
C ASP A 46 -32.08 -4.67 -6.80
N PHE A 47 -31.89 -3.95 -5.70
CA PHE A 47 -31.31 -2.61 -5.76
C PHE A 47 -29.84 -2.62 -6.22
N TYR A 48 -29.08 -3.67 -5.91
CA TYR A 48 -27.67 -3.76 -6.30
C TYR A 48 -27.55 -3.94 -7.81
N ALA A 49 -28.29 -4.90 -8.38
CA ALA A 49 -28.35 -5.09 -9.82
C ALA A 49 -28.91 -3.85 -10.55
N PHE A 50 -29.93 -3.18 -10.00
CA PHE A 50 -30.41 -1.91 -10.55
C PHE A 50 -29.34 -0.81 -10.52
N ALA A 51 -28.63 -0.64 -9.41
CA ALA A 51 -27.71 0.48 -9.21
C ALA A 51 -26.39 0.33 -10.00
N VAL A 52 -25.86 -0.90 -10.10
CA VAL A 52 -24.52 -1.15 -10.70
C VAL A 52 -24.51 -2.25 -11.76
N GLY A 53 -25.66 -2.79 -12.17
CA GLY A 53 -25.74 -3.94 -13.07
C GLY A 53 -25.07 -3.76 -14.42
N THR A 54 -25.11 -2.55 -14.99
CA THR A 54 -24.36 -2.25 -16.22
C THR A 54 -22.86 -2.26 -15.98
N TRP A 55 -22.42 -1.65 -14.88
CA TRP A 55 -21.01 -1.65 -14.50
C TRP A 55 -20.45 -3.07 -14.29
N LEU A 56 -21.20 -3.94 -13.60
CA LEU A 56 -20.80 -5.34 -13.37
C LEU A 56 -20.59 -6.14 -14.66
N ARG A 57 -21.36 -5.85 -15.71
CA ARG A 57 -21.18 -6.51 -17.02
C ARG A 57 -19.96 -5.99 -17.77
N ASP A 58 -19.73 -4.69 -17.69
CA ASP A 58 -18.75 -4.00 -18.54
C ASP A 58 -17.34 -3.96 -17.92
N HIS A 59 -17.20 -4.30 -16.63
CA HIS A 59 -15.94 -4.23 -15.89
C HIS A 59 -15.53 -5.61 -15.36
N PRO A 60 -15.05 -6.51 -16.23
CA PRO A 60 -14.52 -7.80 -15.79
C PRO A 60 -13.29 -7.60 -14.90
N ILE A 61 -13.06 -8.53 -13.98
CA ILE A 61 -11.89 -8.52 -13.10
C ILE A 61 -10.61 -8.64 -13.96
N PRO A 62 -9.68 -7.65 -13.90
CA PRO A 62 -8.41 -7.73 -14.61
C PRO A 62 -7.59 -8.96 -14.19
N ALA A 63 -6.81 -9.53 -15.11
CA ALA A 63 -6.11 -10.80 -14.89
C ALA A 63 -5.04 -10.74 -13.76
N ASP A 64 -4.55 -9.55 -13.46
CA ASP A 64 -3.59 -9.25 -12.41
C ASP A 64 -4.24 -8.89 -11.07
N LYS A 65 -5.58 -8.88 -10.98
CA LYS A 65 -6.33 -8.47 -9.78
C LYS A 65 -7.23 -9.57 -9.24
N ALA A 66 -7.45 -9.53 -7.93
CA ALA A 66 -8.40 -10.41 -7.25
C ALA A 66 -9.86 -9.92 -7.31
N GLY A 67 -10.09 -8.70 -7.81
CA GLY A 67 -11.39 -8.07 -7.89
C GLY A 67 -11.38 -6.80 -8.73
N ALA A 68 -12.56 -6.20 -8.92
CA ALA A 68 -12.75 -4.93 -9.61
C ALA A 68 -13.69 -4.05 -8.79
N GLY A 69 -13.49 -2.73 -8.85
CA GLY A 69 -14.30 -1.75 -8.15
C GLY A 69 -13.50 -0.50 -7.80
N TYR A 70 -14.18 0.51 -7.24
CA TYR A 70 -13.55 1.77 -6.85
C TYR A 70 -12.34 1.59 -5.92
N ASN A 71 -12.38 0.54 -5.08
CA ASN A 71 -11.32 0.18 -4.14
C ASN A 71 -10.11 -0.49 -4.81
N TYR A 72 -10.18 -0.78 -6.11
CA TYR A 72 -9.06 -1.19 -6.96
C TYR A 72 -8.63 -0.05 -7.89
N ASP A 73 -9.58 0.67 -8.48
CA ASP A 73 -9.29 1.74 -9.45
C ASP A 73 -8.61 2.96 -8.77
N LEU A 74 -9.05 3.32 -7.57
CA LEU A 74 -8.46 4.45 -6.85
C LEU A 74 -7.01 4.17 -6.42
N PRO A 75 -6.66 3.00 -5.84
CA PRO A 75 -5.27 2.64 -5.63
C PRO A 75 -4.40 2.69 -6.88
N ASP A 76 -4.85 2.23 -8.05
CA ASP A 76 -4.07 2.32 -9.30
C ASP A 76 -3.74 3.78 -9.67
N GLU A 77 -4.74 4.67 -9.56
CA GLU A 77 -4.55 6.09 -9.82
C GLU A 77 -3.55 6.70 -8.82
N ILE A 78 -3.71 6.38 -7.54
CA ILE A 78 -2.80 6.83 -6.47
C ILE A 78 -1.40 6.29 -6.71
N GLU A 79 -1.25 5.02 -7.10
CA GLU A 79 0.05 4.40 -7.40
C GLU A 79 0.73 5.13 -8.56
N THR A 80 -0.01 5.49 -9.61
CA THR A 80 0.51 6.29 -10.72
C THR A 80 0.97 7.68 -10.27
N GLN A 81 0.25 8.31 -9.34
CA GLN A 81 0.62 9.60 -8.77
C GLN A 81 1.86 9.49 -7.86
N VAL A 82 1.90 8.50 -6.98
CA VAL A 82 3.04 8.22 -6.07
C VAL A 82 4.27 7.87 -6.88
N ARG A 83 4.14 7.05 -7.92
CA ARG A 83 5.23 6.72 -8.84
C ARG A 83 5.87 7.97 -9.41
N ARG A 84 5.08 8.90 -9.94
CA ARG A 84 5.60 10.19 -10.45
C ARG A 84 6.36 10.97 -9.39
N ILE A 85 5.80 11.08 -8.18
CA ILE A 85 6.45 11.78 -7.06
C ILE A 85 7.80 11.14 -6.72
N VAL A 86 7.87 9.82 -6.72
CA VAL A 86 9.09 9.06 -6.39
C VAL A 86 10.13 9.17 -7.49
N GLU A 87 9.72 9.10 -8.76
CA GLU A 87 10.59 9.29 -9.93
C GLU A 87 11.15 10.73 -9.96
N ASP A 88 10.31 11.75 -9.76
CA ASP A 88 10.73 13.15 -9.66
C ASP A 88 11.71 13.38 -8.50
N ALA A 89 11.45 12.74 -7.34
CA ALA A 89 12.31 12.82 -6.17
C ALA A 89 13.67 12.11 -6.36
N ALA A 90 13.71 11.08 -7.22
CA ALA A 90 14.94 10.38 -7.58
C ALA A 90 15.80 11.24 -8.52
N ASP A 91 15.17 11.92 -9.48
CA ASP A 91 15.86 12.76 -10.47
C ASP A 91 16.44 14.03 -9.85
N THR A 92 15.68 14.70 -8.98
CA THR A 92 16.10 15.94 -8.31
C THR A 92 15.85 15.87 -6.80
N PRO A 93 16.69 15.15 -6.04
CA PRO A 93 16.47 14.98 -4.61
C PRO A 93 16.67 16.30 -3.85
N THR A 94 15.58 16.81 -3.27
CA THR A 94 15.58 18.07 -2.51
C THR A 94 15.95 17.90 -1.03
N THR A 95 15.92 16.66 -0.52
CA THR A 95 16.25 16.33 0.88
C THR A 95 16.97 14.96 0.97
N PRO A 96 17.68 14.67 2.07
CA PRO A 96 18.25 13.34 2.31
C PRO A 96 17.19 12.23 2.34
N THR A 97 15.97 12.52 2.80
CA THR A 97 14.86 11.58 2.78
C THR A 97 14.39 11.31 1.35
N ALA A 98 14.21 12.35 0.54
CA ALA A 98 13.84 12.21 -0.87
C ALA A 98 14.85 11.35 -1.63
N LYS A 99 16.16 11.56 -1.39
CA LYS A 99 17.21 10.71 -1.95
C LYS A 99 17.04 9.23 -1.57
N LYS A 100 16.79 8.92 -0.29
CA LYS A 100 16.58 7.53 0.16
C LYS A 100 15.36 6.88 -0.50
N VAL A 101 14.27 7.64 -0.68
CA VAL A 101 13.07 7.15 -1.37
C VAL A 101 13.38 6.84 -2.83
N GLY A 102 14.03 7.76 -3.54
CA GLY A 102 14.44 7.56 -4.93
C GLY A 102 15.41 6.38 -5.11
N ASP A 103 16.45 6.30 -4.27
CA ASP A 103 17.42 5.19 -4.31
C ASP A 103 16.74 3.84 -4.03
N PHE A 104 15.79 3.79 -3.10
CA PHE A 104 15.04 2.57 -2.77
C PHE A 104 14.15 2.12 -3.94
N TYR A 105 13.44 3.05 -4.57
CA TYR A 105 12.64 2.75 -5.75
C TYR A 105 13.49 2.29 -6.93
N ALA A 106 14.60 2.98 -7.22
CA ALA A 106 15.53 2.59 -8.27
C ALA A 106 16.11 1.18 -8.03
N ALA A 107 16.45 0.84 -6.79
CA ALA A 107 16.92 -0.50 -6.43
C ALA A 107 15.84 -1.59 -6.58
N TRP A 108 14.56 -1.25 -6.38
CA TRP A 108 13.44 -2.17 -6.60
C TRP A 108 13.14 -2.38 -8.09
N MET A 109 13.26 -1.31 -8.90
CA MET A 109 12.97 -1.35 -10.34
C MET A 109 14.10 -1.96 -11.20
N ASP A 110 15.30 -2.13 -10.65
CA ASP A 110 16.45 -2.72 -11.35
C ASP A 110 16.38 -4.26 -11.37
N GLU A 111 15.44 -4.79 -12.17
CA GLU A 111 15.24 -6.23 -12.35
C GLU A 111 16.51 -6.93 -12.82
N GLN A 112 17.27 -6.33 -13.74
CA GLN A 112 18.51 -6.94 -14.26
C GLN A 112 19.52 -7.18 -13.14
N ALA A 113 19.70 -6.22 -12.24
CA ALA A 113 20.63 -6.36 -11.15
C ALA A 113 20.07 -7.24 -10.01
N ILE A 114 18.75 -7.35 -9.85
CA ILE A 114 18.10 -8.32 -8.96
C ILE A 114 18.37 -9.75 -9.48
N GLU A 115 18.04 -10.02 -10.75
CA GLU A 115 18.23 -11.32 -11.40
C GLU A 115 19.71 -11.71 -11.45
N GLY A 116 20.60 -10.76 -11.77
CA GLY A 116 22.05 -11.00 -11.80
C GLY A 116 22.64 -11.39 -10.44
N ARG A 117 22.03 -10.96 -9.32
CA ARG A 117 22.46 -11.35 -7.96
C ARG A 117 21.86 -12.69 -7.52
N GLY A 118 20.70 -13.07 -8.06
CA GLY A 118 19.96 -14.28 -7.71
C GLY A 118 19.82 -14.45 -6.20
N LEU A 119 20.03 -15.68 -5.69
CA LEU A 119 19.88 -15.99 -4.26
C LEU A 119 21.07 -15.56 -3.39
N THR A 120 22.11 -14.96 -3.96
CA THR A 120 23.34 -14.61 -3.22
C THR A 120 23.06 -13.74 -1.98
N PRO A 121 22.21 -12.68 -2.05
CA PRO A 121 21.88 -11.87 -0.88
C PRO A 121 21.17 -12.63 0.25
N LEU A 122 20.51 -13.75 -0.05
CA LEU A 122 19.80 -14.56 0.95
C LEU A 122 20.70 -15.55 1.69
N LYS A 123 21.86 -15.92 1.13
CA LYS A 123 22.76 -16.95 1.69
C LYS A 123 23.13 -16.72 3.16
N PRO A 124 23.50 -15.51 3.63
CA PRO A 124 23.84 -15.30 5.04
C PRO A 124 22.65 -15.53 5.99
N ARG A 125 21.43 -15.27 5.50
CA ARG A 125 20.19 -15.47 6.26
C ARG A 125 19.86 -16.95 6.38
N LEU A 126 19.97 -17.70 5.28
CA LEU A 126 19.79 -19.15 5.25
C LEU A 126 20.85 -19.86 6.10
N ALA A 127 22.12 -19.49 5.97
CA ALA A 127 23.21 -20.06 6.76
C ALA A 127 23.00 -19.90 8.28
N ARG A 128 22.32 -18.83 8.72
CA ARG A 128 21.97 -18.64 10.13
C ARG A 128 20.88 -19.61 10.59
N ILE A 129 19.91 -19.90 9.74
CA ILE A 129 18.89 -20.94 9.98
C ILE A 129 19.58 -22.30 10.05
N ASP A 130 20.44 -22.59 9.07
CA ASP A 130 21.16 -23.85 8.96
C ASP A 130 22.15 -24.08 10.09
N ALA A 131 22.55 -23.05 10.84
CA ALA A 131 23.45 -23.17 12.00
C ALA A 131 22.70 -23.53 13.30
N VAL A 132 21.36 -23.52 13.32
CA VAL A 132 20.58 -23.87 14.52
C VAL A 132 20.69 -25.37 14.80
N ARG A 133 21.14 -25.72 16.00
CA ARG A 133 21.32 -27.10 16.47
C ARG A 133 20.56 -27.41 17.76
N THR A 134 20.12 -26.39 18.48
CA THR A 134 19.43 -26.57 19.76
C THR A 134 18.11 -25.81 19.80
N ARG A 135 17.21 -26.26 20.68
CA ARG A 135 15.93 -25.57 20.93
C ARG A 135 16.13 -24.13 21.38
N LEU A 136 17.15 -23.87 22.21
CA LEU A 136 17.46 -22.51 22.66
C LEU A 136 17.91 -21.62 21.49
N GLN A 137 18.77 -22.14 20.60
CA GLN A 137 19.18 -21.40 19.39
C GLN A 137 17.99 -21.14 18.46
N LEU A 138 17.06 -22.09 18.34
CA LEU A 138 15.84 -21.90 17.57
C LEU A 138 14.97 -20.76 18.15
N ILE A 139 14.75 -20.77 19.46
CA ILE A 139 13.99 -19.70 20.14
C ILE A 139 14.66 -18.34 19.94
N GLN A 140 15.98 -18.27 20.12
CA GLN A 140 16.74 -17.04 19.90
C GLN A 140 16.66 -16.56 18.45
N LEU A 141 16.64 -17.48 17.47
CA LEU A 141 16.50 -17.13 16.07
C LEU A 141 15.11 -16.56 15.75
N MET A 142 14.04 -17.21 16.25
CA MET A 142 12.65 -16.75 16.04
C MET A 142 12.40 -15.36 16.66
N MET A 143 13.10 -15.02 17.74
CA MET A 143 12.99 -13.69 18.37
C MET A 143 13.77 -12.58 17.64
N ARG A 144 14.53 -12.90 16.58
CA ARG A 144 15.27 -11.88 15.82
C ARG A 144 14.37 -11.21 14.78
N PRO A 145 14.42 -9.86 14.66
CA PRO A 145 13.69 -9.14 13.61
C PRO A 145 13.93 -9.74 12.21
N GLY A 146 12.83 -9.87 11.49
CA GLY A 146 12.77 -10.41 10.14
C GLY A 146 12.70 -11.94 10.07
N TYR A 147 12.93 -12.72 11.14
CA TYR A 147 12.71 -14.17 11.14
C TYR A 147 11.26 -14.51 11.51
N PRO A 148 10.63 -15.49 10.84
CA PRO A 148 9.31 -15.95 11.25
C PRO A 148 9.32 -16.52 12.68
N SER A 149 8.27 -16.24 13.42
CA SER A 149 8.05 -16.71 14.79
C SER A 149 6.58 -17.10 14.94
N PRO A 150 6.23 -18.12 15.75
CA PRO A 150 4.85 -18.44 16.09
C PRO A 150 4.22 -17.42 17.06
N VAL A 151 5.06 -16.58 17.68
CA VAL A 151 4.64 -15.52 18.60
C VAL A 151 5.00 -14.17 17.99
N ASN A 152 4.01 -13.31 17.82
CA ASN A 152 4.21 -11.92 17.47
C ASN A 152 4.38 -11.11 18.75
N ILE A 153 5.37 -10.22 18.78
CA ILE A 153 5.59 -9.28 19.87
C ILE A 153 5.53 -7.87 19.31
N VAL A 154 4.64 -7.04 19.84
CA VAL A 154 4.49 -5.64 19.44
C VAL A 154 4.50 -4.74 20.67
N ILE A 155 4.85 -3.48 20.45
CA ILE A 155 4.71 -2.43 21.46
C ILE A 155 3.46 -1.64 21.07
N SER A 156 2.51 -1.55 21.99
CA SER A 156 1.21 -0.90 21.81
C SER A 156 0.90 0.00 23.00
N ASN A 157 -0.17 0.77 22.91
CA ASN A 157 -0.70 1.49 24.06
C ASN A 157 -1.36 0.49 25.02
N ASP A 158 -1.14 0.67 26.33
CA ASP A 158 -1.82 -0.09 27.36
C ASP A 158 -3.34 0.22 27.30
N ALA A 159 -4.17 -0.81 27.29
CA ALA A 159 -5.62 -0.69 27.18
C ALA A 159 -6.25 -0.08 28.46
N ASP A 160 -5.63 -0.29 29.62
CA ASP A 160 -6.09 0.26 30.90
C ASP A 160 -5.52 1.68 31.15
N ASP A 161 -4.37 2.00 30.55
CA ASP A 161 -3.75 3.33 30.57
C ASP A 161 -3.10 3.70 29.22
N PRO A 162 -3.85 4.31 28.28
CA PRO A 162 -3.34 4.60 26.93
C PRO A 162 -2.16 5.59 26.88
N THR A 163 -1.82 6.25 28.00
CA THR A 163 -0.64 7.13 28.09
C THR A 163 0.67 6.37 28.23
N ARG A 164 0.60 5.05 28.46
CA ARG A 164 1.75 4.16 28.62
C ARG A 164 1.82 3.16 27.48
N TYR A 165 3.06 2.72 27.22
CA TYR A 165 3.30 1.60 26.33
C TYR A 165 3.33 0.28 27.11
N MET A 166 2.83 -0.77 26.46
CA MET A 166 2.90 -2.15 26.92
C MET A 166 3.51 -3.03 25.82
N VAL A 167 4.07 -4.16 26.24
CA VAL A 167 4.50 -5.22 25.32
C VAL A 167 3.36 -6.21 25.20
N ASP A 168 2.80 -6.34 24.00
CA ASP A 168 1.80 -7.36 23.67
C ASP A 168 2.48 -8.55 23.01
N ALA A 169 2.15 -9.75 23.48
CA ALA A 169 2.57 -11.01 22.87
C ALA A 169 1.35 -11.86 22.53
N GLY A 170 1.29 -12.36 21.30
CA GLY A 170 0.16 -13.14 20.82
C GLY A 170 0.54 -14.08 19.69
N GLN A 171 -0.45 -14.83 19.21
CA GLN A 171 -0.27 -15.70 18.05
C GLN A 171 0.18 -14.89 16.82
N ALA A 172 1.22 -15.35 16.15
CA ALA A 172 1.64 -14.81 14.87
C ALA A 172 0.77 -15.32 13.70
N ARG A 173 0.94 -14.71 12.53
CA ARG A 173 0.25 -15.13 11.30
C ARG A 173 0.66 -16.55 10.89
N LEU A 174 -0.29 -17.27 10.32
CA LEU A 174 -0.07 -18.55 9.68
C LEU A 174 0.34 -18.34 8.22
N GLY A 175 0.94 -19.37 7.60
CA GLY A 175 1.34 -19.30 6.19
C GLY A 175 0.16 -19.31 5.21
N LEU A 176 -0.97 -19.91 5.60
CA LEU A 176 -2.24 -19.86 4.87
C LEU A 176 -3.17 -18.80 5.47
N PRO A 177 -4.14 -18.27 4.69
CA PRO A 177 -4.88 -17.06 5.06
C PRO A 177 -5.59 -17.11 6.42
N THR A 178 -6.14 -18.28 6.79
CA THR A 178 -6.84 -18.48 8.07
C THR A 178 -6.58 -19.88 8.61
N ARG A 179 -6.93 -20.11 9.88
CA ARG A 179 -6.87 -21.44 10.52
C ARG A 179 -7.69 -22.50 9.75
N ASP A 180 -8.75 -22.08 9.06
CA ASP A 180 -9.71 -22.99 8.44
C ASP A 180 -9.07 -23.77 7.28
N TYR A 181 -8.07 -23.18 6.61
CA TYR A 181 -7.27 -23.88 5.60
C TYR A 181 -6.48 -25.08 6.17
N TYR A 182 -6.27 -25.14 7.48
CA TYR A 182 -5.61 -26.25 8.16
C TYR A 182 -6.60 -27.26 8.77
N LEU A 183 -7.83 -26.82 9.08
CA LEU A 183 -8.76 -27.60 9.91
C LEU A 183 -9.98 -28.13 9.15
N LEU A 184 -10.54 -27.34 8.23
CA LEU A 184 -11.75 -27.72 7.51
C LEU A 184 -11.42 -28.68 6.36
N THR A 185 -12.37 -29.54 6.01
CA THR A 185 -12.30 -30.51 4.91
C THR A 185 -13.17 -30.08 3.74
N GLY A 186 -12.96 -30.67 2.56
CA GLY A 186 -13.69 -30.36 1.33
C GLY A 186 -12.76 -29.85 0.24
N GLU A 187 -13.22 -29.90 -1.00
CA GLU A 187 -12.39 -29.68 -2.21
C GLU A 187 -11.52 -28.41 -2.13
N LYS A 188 -12.12 -27.28 -1.75
CA LYS A 188 -11.44 -25.99 -1.57
C LYS A 188 -10.23 -26.08 -0.63
N TYR A 189 -10.35 -26.79 0.49
CA TYR A 189 -9.31 -26.87 1.52
C TYR A 189 -8.32 -28.00 1.23
N ASP A 190 -8.81 -29.14 0.75
CA ASP A 190 -7.99 -30.32 0.48
C ASP A 190 -7.07 -30.10 -0.73
N ALA A 191 -7.50 -29.34 -1.74
CA ALA A 191 -6.67 -29.01 -2.89
C ALA A 191 -5.41 -28.21 -2.49
N ILE A 192 -5.56 -27.21 -1.62
CA ILE A 192 -4.45 -26.35 -1.18
C ILE A 192 -3.44 -27.09 -0.30
N ARG A 193 -3.89 -28.07 0.48
CA ARG A 193 -2.97 -28.89 1.31
C ARG A 193 -2.20 -29.94 0.51
N ARG A 194 -2.62 -30.25 -0.72
CA ARG A 194 -1.94 -31.22 -1.60
C ARG A 194 -0.92 -30.57 -2.56
N ALA A 195 -1.10 -29.29 -2.88
CA ALA A 195 -0.20 -28.52 -3.74
C ALA A 195 1.12 -28.21 -3.03
#